data_AF-A0A2R6DDK4-F1
#
_entry.id   AF-A0A2R6DDK4-F1
#
_cell.length_a   1.000
_cell.length_b   1.000
_cell.length_c   1.000
_cell.angle_alpha   90.00
_cell.angle_beta   90.00
_cell.angle_gamma   90.00
#
_symmetry.space_group_name_H-M   'P 1'
#
loop_
_entity.id
_entity.type
_entity.pdbx_description
1 polymer ?
#
loop_
_entity_poly.entity_id
_entity_poly.type
_entity_poly.pdbx_seq_one_letter_code
_entity_poly.pdbx_strand_id
1 'polypeptide(L)' 'MTDGNPWAGIETVLFDLDHTLVEYRRTSGELLAASFEACDLDHLFPVEAYYERFDEYREEHDSIGALRAACFAELAA' A
#
# COMPACT_ATOMS: atom_id res chain seq x y z
N MET A 1 37.38 -25.87 -8.41
CA MET A 1 36.05 -26.02 -9.04
C MET A 1 35.07 -25.59 -7.97
N THR A 2 34.49 -24.40 -8.11
CA THR A 2 33.40 -23.98 -7.22
C THR A 2 32.17 -24.76 -7.67
N ASP A 3 31.47 -25.38 -6.73
CA ASP A 3 30.38 -26.31 -6.98
C ASP A 3 29.12 -25.58 -7.44
N GLY A 4 29.19 -24.87 -8.57
CA GLY A 4 28.12 -24.45 -9.49
C GLY A 4 26.87 -23.77 -8.94
N ASN A 5 26.72 -23.54 -7.64
CA ASN A 5 25.49 -23.07 -7.03
C ASN A 5 25.54 -21.54 -6.88
N PRO A 6 24.79 -20.78 -7.69
CA PRO A 6 24.77 -19.31 -7.60
C PRO A 6 24.16 -18.78 -6.30
N TRP A 7 23.57 -19.66 -5.49
CA TRP A 7 22.89 -19.33 -4.24
C TRP A 7 23.71 -19.68 -2.99
N ALA A 8 24.94 -20.17 -3.16
CA ALA A 8 25.82 -20.49 -2.04
C ALA A 8 26.08 -19.24 -1.16
N GLY A 9 25.75 -19.32 0.13
CA GLY A 9 25.93 -18.22 1.09
C GLY A 9 24.73 -17.29 1.28
N ILE A 10 23.62 -17.51 0.57
CA ILE A 10 22.36 -16.82 0.84
C ILE A 10 21.62 -17.56 1.96
N GLU A 11 21.42 -16.89 3.11
CA GLU A 11 20.74 -17.46 4.27
C GLU A 11 19.26 -17.06 4.38
N THR A 12 18.87 -15.95 3.73
CA THR A 12 17.50 -15.43 3.80
C THR A 12 17.17 -14.66 2.53
N VAL A 13 15.94 -14.83 2.06
CA VAL A 13 15.36 -14.07 0.95
C VAL A 13 14.06 -13.46 1.45
N LEU A 14 13.94 -12.14 1.33
CA LEU A 14 12.69 -11.43 1.59
C LEU A 14 11.97 -11.23 0.27
N PHE A 15 10.71 -11.63 0.25
CA PHE A 15 9.82 -11.35 -0.87
C PHE A 15 8.86 -10.24 -0.45
N ASP A 16 8.76 -9.24 -1.29
CA ASP A 16 7.63 -8.34 -1.26
C ASP A 16 6.35 -9.11 -1.66
N LEU A 17 5.19 -8.57 -1.32
CA LEU A 17 3.91 -9.14 -1.72
C LEU A 17 3.46 -8.53 -3.04
N ASP A 18 3.30 -7.22 -3.04
CA ASP A 18 2.59 -6.47 -4.08
C ASP A 18 3.36 -6.55 -5.39
N HIS A 19 2.72 -7.04 -6.44
CA HIS A 19 3.35 -7.21 -7.76
C HIS A 19 4.62 -8.09 -7.76
N THR A 20 4.88 -8.81 -6.66
CA THR A 20 6.03 -9.71 -6.50
C THR A 20 5.55 -11.15 -6.34
N LEU A 21 4.72 -11.41 -5.32
CA LEU A 21 4.15 -12.74 -5.07
C LEU A 21 2.66 -12.80 -5.44
N VAL A 22 1.97 -11.66 -5.45
CA VAL A 22 0.52 -11.63 -5.64
C VAL A 22 0.09 -10.62 -6.70
N GLU A 23 -0.99 -10.98 -7.38
CA GLU A 23 -1.79 -10.07 -8.19
C GLU A 23 -3.13 -9.81 -7.48
N TYR A 24 -3.50 -8.54 -7.38
CA TYR A 24 -4.75 -8.15 -6.75
C TYR A 24 -5.93 -8.36 -7.69
N ARG A 25 -7.01 -8.95 -7.16
CA ARG A 25 -8.29 -9.10 -7.88
C ARG A 25 -9.12 -7.83 -7.94
N ARG A 26 -8.84 -6.87 -7.05
CA ARG A 26 -9.50 -5.57 -6.94
C ARG A 26 -8.44 -4.51 -6.80
N THR A 27 -8.60 -3.43 -7.54
CA THR A 27 -7.79 -2.22 -7.39
C THR A 27 -8.06 -1.56 -6.05
N SER A 28 -7.12 -0.73 -5.58
CA SER A 28 -7.33 0.06 -4.35
C SER A 28 -8.57 0.95 -4.43
N GLY A 29 -8.90 1.47 -5.63
CA GLY A 29 -10.10 2.28 -5.85
C GLY A 29 -11.38 1.48 -5.70
N GLU A 30 -11.46 0.27 -6.26
CA GLU A 30 -12.60 -0.63 -6.06
C GLU A 30 -12.74 -1.06 -4.59
N LEU A 31 -11.61 -1.29 -3.90
CA LEU A 31 -11.63 -1.64 -2.49
C LEU A 31 -12.09 -0.47 -1.61
N LEU A 32 -11.59 0.74 -1.87
CA LEU A 32 -11.98 1.95 -1.16
C LEU A 32 -13.47 2.24 -1.36
N ALA A 33 -13.94 2.14 -2.60
CA ALA A 33 -15.34 2.32 -2.96
C ALA A 33 -16.27 1.36 -2.20
N ALA A 34 -15.92 0.08 -2.19
CA ALA A 34 -16.66 -0.96 -1.46
C ALA A 34 -16.60 -0.76 0.07
N SER A 35 -15.54 -0.11 0.58
CA SER A 35 -15.41 0.16 2.02
C SER A 35 -16.32 1.30 2.47
N PHE A 36 -16.47 2.36 1.67
CA PHE A 36 -17.47 3.40 1.93
C PHE A 36 -18.89 2.83 1.92
N GLU A 37 -19.22 2.02 0.91
CA GLU A 37 -20.52 1.33 0.83
C GLU A 37 -20.79 0.44 2.04
N ALA A 38 -19.81 -0.37 2.45
CA ALA A 38 -19.94 -1.24 3.62
C ALA A 38 -20.14 -0.48 4.94
N CYS A 39 -19.70 0.78 5.00
CA CYS A 39 -19.86 1.66 6.15
C CYS A 39 -21.10 2.56 6.08
N ASP A 40 -21.93 2.45 5.03
CA ASP A 40 -23.06 3.35 4.76
C ASP A 40 -22.63 4.84 4.70
N LEU A 41 -21.49 5.08 4.07
CA LEU A 41 -20.92 6.41 3.88
C LEU A 41 -20.95 6.79 2.40
N ASP A 42 -21.23 8.06 2.12
CA ASP A 42 -20.95 8.65 0.82
C ASP A 42 -19.45 8.57 0.51
N HIS A 43 -19.10 8.45 -0.77
CA HIS A 43 -17.70 8.54 -1.21
C HIS A 43 -17.18 9.95 -0.96
N LEU A 44 -16.31 10.09 0.04
CA LEU A 44 -15.76 11.38 0.44
C LEU A 44 -14.67 11.87 -0.54
N PHE A 45 -13.87 10.94 -1.07
CA PHE A 45 -12.77 11.26 -1.97
C PHE A 45 -12.47 10.11 -2.95
N PRO A 46 -11.94 10.42 -4.15
CA PRO A 46 -11.46 9.42 -5.09
C PRO A 46 -10.09 8.85 -4.64
N VAL A 47 -9.74 7.65 -5.11
CA VAL A 47 -8.47 6.99 -4.71
C VAL A 47 -7.24 7.78 -5.14
N GLU A 48 -7.34 8.54 -6.22
CA GLU A 48 -6.28 9.41 -6.74
C GLU A 48 -5.91 10.49 -5.73
N ALA A 49 -6.89 11.09 -5.05
CA ALA A 49 -6.65 12.08 -3.99
C ALA A 49 -5.90 11.47 -2.79
N TYR A 50 -6.17 10.19 -2.50
CA TYR A 50 -5.41 9.45 -1.49
C TYR A 50 -3.96 9.22 -1.94
N TYR A 51 -3.71 8.87 -3.20
CA TYR A 51 -2.35 8.70 -3.71
C TYR A 51 -1.54 10.01 -3.68
N GLU A 52 -2.16 11.13 -4.05
CA GLU A 52 -1.52 12.45 -3.99
C GLU A 52 -1.08 12.79 -2.56
N ARG A 53 -1.98 12.67 -1.57
CA ARG A 53 -1.63 12.92 -0.16
C ARG A 53 -0.61 11.91 0.37
N PHE A 54 -0.68 10.66 -0.07
CA PHE A 54 0.27 9.63 0.35
C PHE A 54 1.70 9.96 -0.12
N ASP A 55 1.85 10.41 -1.37
CA ASP A 55 3.15 10.78 -1.92
C ASP A 55 3.72 12.02 -1.24
N GLU A 56 2.87 13.02 -0.93
CA GLU A 56 3.27 14.21 -0.18
C GLU A 56 3.76 13.88 1.24
N TYR A 57 3.05 13.00 1.96
CA TYR A 57 3.36 12.69 3.36
C TYR A 57 4.38 11.57 3.55
N ARG A 58 4.86 10.94 2.47
CA ARG A 58 5.73 9.76 2.53
C ARG A 58 6.99 9.98 3.37
N GLU A 59 7.58 11.16 3.28
CA GLU A 59 8.83 11.50 3.97
C GLU A 59 8.61 12.13 5.36
N GLU A 60 7.37 12.46 5.71
CA GLU A 60 7.03 13.22 6.92
C GLU A 60 6.68 12.34 8.12
N HIS A 61 6.48 11.03 7.91
CA HIS A 61 6.02 10.10 8.95
C HIS A 61 6.90 8.86 9.08
N ASP A 62 7.23 8.53 10.34
CA ASP A 62 8.08 7.38 10.70
C ASP A 62 7.37 6.01 10.59
N SER A 63 6.09 5.98 10.23
CA SER A 63 5.36 4.73 10.02
C SER A 63 4.23 4.85 9.00
N ILE A 64 3.97 3.73 8.31
CA ILE A 64 2.87 3.63 7.35
C ILE A 64 1.50 3.88 8.00
N GLY A 65 1.34 3.53 9.27
CA GLY A 65 0.10 3.76 10.02
C GLY A 65 -0.14 5.24 10.30
N ALA A 66 0.91 5.96 10.72
CA ALA A 66 0.83 7.41 10.95
C ALA A 66 0.57 8.17 9.66
N LEU A 67 1.27 7.82 8.58
CA LEU A 67 1.07 8.40 7.24
C LEU A 67 -0.39 8.23 6.79
N ARG A 68 -0.90 6.99 6.82
CA ARG A 68 -2.29 6.71 6.40
C ARG A 68 -3.28 7.51 7.22
N ALA A 69 -3.12 7.54 8.55
CA ALA A 69 -4.01 8.31 9.43
C ALA A 69 -4.03 9.80 9.07
N ALA A 70 -2.87 10.40 8.74
CA ALA A 70 -2.78 11.78 8.29
C ALA A 70 -3.52 12.00 6.95
N CYS A 71 -3.33 11.14 5.96
CA CYS A 71 -4.06 11.25 4.68
C CYS A 71 -5.57 11.19 4.87
N PHE A 72 -6.07 10.22 5.66
CA PHE A 72 -7.51 10.07 5.90
C PHE A 72 -8.09 11.26 6.70
N ALA A 73 -7.35 11.80 7.67
CA ALA A 73 -7.80 12.95 8.43
C ALA A 73 -7.97 14.21 7.56
N GLU A 74 -7.03 14.45 6.64
CA GLU A 74 -7.09 15.57 5.70
C GLU A 74 -8.22 15.39 4.68
N LEU A 75 -8.36 14.19 4.10
CA LEU A 75 -9.33 13.93 3.02
C LEU A 75 -10.78 13.80 3.49
N ALA A 76 -11.00 13.58 4.79
CA ALA A 76 -12.34 13.47 5.38
C ALA A 76 -12.83 14.77 6.04
N ALA A 77 -12.03 15.84 6.02
CA ALA A 77 -12.38 17.16 6.57
C ALA A 77 -13.33 17.94 5.64
#